data_AF-A0AAU7CFH6-F1
#
_entry.id   AF-A0AAU7CFH6-F1
#
_cell.length_a   1.000
_cell.length_b   1.000
_cell.length_c   1.000
_cell.angle_alpha   90.00
_cell.angle_beta   90.00
_cell.angle_gamma   90.00
#
_symmetry.space_group_name_H-M   'P 1'
#
loop_
_entity.id
_entity.type
_entity.pdbx_description
1 polymer ?
#
loop_
_entity_poly.entity_id
_entity_poly.type
_entity_poly.pdbx_seq_one_letter_code
_entity_poly.pdbx_strand_id
1 'polypeptide(L)'
;MHLRGIVQTAALEENPPGSGTIEMILRVQGVGAGQPRKLIIPYSLLLQDETLDPDLISGRGFEADVDPVEQRWVVSQIAFASRILRQPE
;
A
#
# COMPACT_ATOMS: atom_id res chain seq x y z
N MET A 1 4.40 -6.31 -11.39
CA MET A 1 5.56 -6.81 -10.61
C MET A 1 5.07 -7.30 -9.27
N HIS A 2 5.58 -8.44 -8.81
CA HIS A 2 5.14 -9.02 -7.55
C HIS A 2 6.06 -8.66 -6.38
N LEU A 3 5.49 -8.13 -5.29
CA LEU A 3 6.21 -7.64 -4.11
C LEU A 3 5.70 -8.29 -2.83
N ARG A 4 6.61 -8.48 -1.89
CA ARG A 4 6.30 -8.87 -0.52
C ARG A 4 7.09 -8.03 0.47
N GLY A 5 6.52 -7.75 1.62
CA GLY A 5 7.18 -6.95 2.64
C GLY A 5 6.32 -6.75 3.87
N ILE A 6 6.62 -5.67 4.60
CA ILE A 6 5.86 -5.26 5.79
C ILE A 6 5.38 -3.83 5.59
N VAL A 7 4.11 -3.57 5.89
CA VAL A 7 3.56 -2.21 5.92
C VAL A 7 4.12 -1.49 7.14
N GLN A 8 4.81 -0.37 6.90
CA GLN A 8 5.26 0.51 7.97
C GLN A 8 4.14 1.44 8.41
N THR A 9 3.55 2.16 7.45
CA THR A 9 2.45 3.09 7.69
C THR A 9 1.48 3.04 6.51
N ALA A 10 0.22 3.33 6.76
CA ALA A 10 -0.82 3.52 5.76
C ALA A 10 -1.53 4.85 6.03
N ALA A 11 -1.82 5.61 4.97
CA ALA A 11 -2.55 6.88 5.08
C ALA A 11 -3.44 7.10 3.86
N LEU A 12 -4.62 7.68 4.07
CA LEU A 12 -5.48 8.18 2.99
C LEU A 12 -5.07 9.61 2.69
N GLU A 13 -4.65 9.86 1.45
CA GLU A 13 -4.16 11.15 1.01
C GLU A 13 -4.71 11.47 -0.38
N GLU A 14 -4.89 12.74 -0.66
CA GLU A 14 -5.17 13.20 -2.02
C GLU A 14 -3.90 13.07 -2.88
N ASN A 15 -3.97 12.30 -3.97
CA ASN A 15 -2.78 11.98 -4.75
C ASN A 15 -3.09 11.83 -6.26
N PRO A 16 -2.56 12.71 -7.13
CA PRO A 16 -1.68 13.85 -6.80
C PRO A 16 -2.44 14.98 -6.07
N PRO A 17 -1.75 15.85 -5.33
CA PRO A 17 -2.38 16.97 -4.62
C PRO A 17 -3.17 17.88 -5.57
N GLY A 18 -4.39 18.28 -5.19
CA GLY A 18 -5.28 19.11 -6.00
C GLY A 18 -6.10 18.36 -7.07
N SER A 19 -6.01 17.02 -7.12
CA SER A 19 -6.78 16.17 -8.05
C SER A 19 -8.21 15.85 -7.57
N GLY A 20 -8.53 16.06 -6.30
CA GLY A 20 -9.74 15.59 -5.63
C GLY A 20 -9.83 14.07 -5.47
N THR A 21 -8.80 13.32 -5.87
CA THR A 21 -8.78 11.85 -5.82
C THR A 21 -8.04 11.37 -4.57
N ILE A 22 -8.76 10.72 -3.65
CA ILE A 22 -8.19 10.13 -2.44
C ILE A 22 -7.69 8.71 -2.75
N GLU A 23 -6.41 8.48 -2.50
CA GLU A 23 -5.77 7.17 -2.63
C GLU A 23 -5.17 6.75 -1.29
N MET A 24 -4.97 5.45 -1.08
CA MET A 24 -4.23 4.98 0.09
C MET A 24 -2.75 4.83 -0.24
N ILE A 25 -1.93 5.48 0.57
CA ILE A 25 -0.48 5.48 0.47
C ILE A 25 0.10 4.52 1.49
N LEU A 26 0.78 3.46 1.03
CA LEU A 26 1.51 2.54 1.89
C LEU A 26 3.00 2.85 1.87
N ARG A 27 3.59 3.04 3.05
CA ARG A 27 5.04 2.94 3.21
C ARG A 27 5.41 1.51 3.56
N VAL A 28 6.39 0.96 2.85
CA VAL A 28 6.72 -0.47 2.94
C VAL A 28 8.20 -0.70 3.25
N GLN A 29 8.46 -1.75 4.03
CA GLN A 29 9.80 -2.24 4.37
C GLN A 29 10.07 -3.60 3.73
N GLY A 30 11.35 -3.89 3.51
CA GLY A 30 11.81 -5.24 3.17
C GLY A 30 11.70 -5.57 1.69
N VAL A 31 11.37 -4.57 0.87
CA VAL A 31 11.48 -4.66 -0.58
C VAL A 31 12.97 -4.53 -0.96
N GLY A 32 13.45 -5.35 -1.91
CA GLY A 32 14.87 -5.42 -2.28
C GLY A 32 15.48 -4.10 -2.82
N ALA A 33 16.78 -4.10 -3.13
CA ALA A 33 17.43 -2.92 -3.72
C ALA A 33 16.74 -2.50 -5.04
N GLY A 34 16.45 -1.20 -5.19
CA GLY A 34 15.74 -0.67 -6.36
C GLY A 34 14.23 -0.84 -6.35
N GLN A 35 13.66 -1.43 -5.29
CA GLN A 35 12.22 -1.65 -5.15
C GLN A 35 11.50 -0.46 -4.48
N PRO A 36 10.19 -0.30 -4.71
CA PRO A 36 9.46 0.87 -4.22
C PRO A 36 9.23 0.86 -2.71
N ARG A 37 9.58 1.98 -2.07
CA ARG A 37 9.29 2.20 -0.63
C ARG A 37 7.90 2.78 -0.37
N LYS A 38 7.21 3.21 -1.42
CA LYS A 38 5.86 3.75 -1.39
C LYS A 38 5.02 3.03 -2.45
N LEU A 39 3.91 2.46 -2.03
CA LEU A 39 2.89 1.88 -2.91
C LEU A 39 1.62 2.72 -2.83
N ILE A 40 0.87 2.77 -3.92
CA ILE A 40 -0.36 3.53 -4.04
C ILE A 40 -1.48 2.55 -4.33
N ILE A 41 -2.47 2.52 -3.45
CA ILE A 41 -3.69 1.75 -3.63
C ILE A 41 -4.76 2.71 -4.19
N PRO A 42 -5.25 2.46 -5.41
CA PRO A 42 -6.30 3.26 -6.02
C PRO A 42 -7.59 3.23 -5.21
N TYR A 43 -8.34 4.33 -5.26
CA TYR A 43 -9.65 4.42 -4.63
C TYR A 43 -10.62 3.30 -5.03
N SER A 44 -10.59 2.90 -6.30
CA SER A 44 -11.42 1.81 -6.81
C SER A 44 -11.19 0.48 -6.10
N LEU A 45 -9.97 0.20 -5.65
CA LEU A 45 -9.65 -1.01 -4.90
C LEU A 45 -10.13 -0.90 -3.45
N LEU A 46 -9.99 0.28 -2.83
CA LEU A 46 -10.52 0.55 -1.49
C LEU A 46 -12.03 0.34 -1.41
N LEU A 47 -12.76 0.66 -2.48
CA LEU A 47 -14.20 0.44 -2.56
C LEU A 47 -14.61 -1.03 -2.70
N GLN A 48 -13.69 -1.89 -3.15
CA GLN A 48 -13.96 -3.31 -3.43
C GLN A 48 -13.58 -4.22 -2.27
N ASP A 49 -12.69 -3.76 -1.39
CA ASP A 49 -12.13 -4.56 -0.31
C ASP A 49 -12.11 -3.76 1.01
N GLU A 50 -13.05 -4.07 1.89
CA GLU A 50 -13.20 -3.46 3.21
C GLU A 50 -12.05 -3.79 4.17
N THR A 51 -11.18 -4.75 3.84
CA THR A 51 -9.99 -5.06 4.64
C THR A 51 -8.85 -4.06 4.41
N LEU A 52 -8.98 -3.18 3.41
CA LEU A 52 -8.06 -2.10 3.07
C LEU A 52 -8.25 -0.87 3.95
N ASP A 53 -8.21 -1.09 5.27
CA ASP A 53 -8.30 -0.03 6.27
C ASP A 53 -6.89 0.35 6.76
N PRO A 54 -6.47 1.64 6.65
CA PRO A 54 -5.17 2.11 7.09
C PRO A 54 -4.81 1.75 8.54
N ASP A 55 -5.81 1.79 9.42
CA ASP A 55 -5.64 1.57 10.85
C ASP A 55 -5.46 0.07 11.17
N LEU A 56 -5.96 -0.81 10.29
CA LEU A 56 -5.91 -2.25 10.49
C LEU A 56 -4.65 -2.88 9.88
N ILE A 57 -4.09 -2.31 8.82
CA ILE A 57 -3.03 -2.95 8.01
C ILE A 57 -1.61 -2.58 8.41
N SER A 58 -1.43 -1.51 9.20
CA SER A 58 -0.12 -1.08 9.67
C SER A 58 0.58 -2.18 10.48
N GLY A 59 1.86 -2.44 10.18
CA GLY A 59 2.63 -3.50 10.82
C GLY A 59 2.38 -4.92 10.31
N ARG A 60 1.44 -5.12 9.37
CA ARG A 60 1.20 -6.45 8.75
C ARG A 60 2.18 -6.75 7.63
N GLY A 61 2.44 -8.03 7.43
CA GLY A 61 3.05 -8.50 6.19
C GLY A 61 2.07 -8.31 5.03
N PHE A 62 2.59 -7.99 3.85
CA PHE A 62 1.79 -7.88 2.63
C PHE A 62 2.42 -8.64 1.47
N GLU A 63 1.58 -8.98 0.50
CA GLU A 63 1.94 -9.47 -0.82
C GLU A 63 1.09 -8.70 -1.84
N ALA A 64 1.72 -8.13 -2.87
CA ALA A 64 1.04 -7.25 -3.81
C ALA A 64 1.59 -7.36 -5.23
N ASP A 65 0.69 -7.24 -6.19
CA ASP A 65 1.03 -6.97 -7.58
C ASP A 65 0.96 -5.46 -7.84
N VAL A 66 2.05 -4.91 -8.37
CA VAL A 66 2.24 -3.49 -8.60
C VAL A 66 2.70 -3.18 -10.01
N ASP A 67 2.19 -2.10 -10.56
CA ASP A 67 2.52 -1.60 -11.89
C ASP A 67 3.14 -0.20 -11.81
N PRO A 68 4.26 0.05 -12.51
CA PRO A 68 4.85 1.37 -12.58
C PRO A 68 4.02 2.27 -13.52
N VAL A 69 3.49 3.38 -13.00
CA VAL A 69 2.70 4.36 -13.76
C VAL A 69 3.28 5.75 -13.51
N GLU A 70 3.89 6.38 -14.51
CA GLU A 70 4.38 7.77 -14.42
C GLU A 70 5.18 8.06 -13.13
N GLN A 71 6.09 7.16 -12.74
CA GLN A 71 6.93 7.20 -11.53
C GLN A 71 6.24 6.80 -10.20
N ARG A 72 4.96 6.42 -10.25
CA ARG A 72 4.20 5.83 -9.15
C ARG A 72 4.21 4.30 -9.23
N TRP A 73 4.05 3.64 -8.09
CA TRP A 73 3.86 2.19 -8.00
C TRP A 73 2.45 1.91 -7.57
N VAL A 74 1.60 1.60 -8.54
CA VAL A 74 0.16 1.45 -8.33
C VAL A 74 -0.16 -0.02 -8.11
N VAL A 75 -0.86 -0.31 -7.03
CA VAL A 75 -1.30 -1.65 -6.66
C VAL A 75 -2.49 -2.05 -7.53
N SER A 76 -2.39 -3.20 -8.19
CA SER A 76 -3.52 -3.84 -8.87
C SER A 76 -4.18 -4.89 -7.98
N GLN A 77 -3.40 -5.60 -7.17
CA GLN A 77 -3.89 -6.56 -6.17
C GLN A 77 -3.01 -6.53 -4.92
N ILE A 78 -3.60 -6.70 -3.75
CA ILE A 78 -2.86 -6.80 -2.48
C ILE A 78 -3.60 -7.71 -1.50
N ALA A 79 -2.82 -8.45 -0.71
CA ALA A 79 -3.30 -9.22 0.43
C ALA A 79 -2.41 -8.97 1.65
N PHE A 80 -3.01 -9.03 2.84
CA PHE A 80 -2.33 -8.84 4.11
C PHE A 80 -2.32 -10.12 4.94
N ALA A 81 -1.23 -10.37 5.64
CA ALA A 81 -1.16 -11.43 6.63
C ALA A 81 -2.13 -11.15 7.78
N SER A 82 -2.72 -12.21 8.35
CA SER A 82 -3.64 -12.09 9.49
C SER A 82 -2.96 -11.61 10.79
N ARG A 83 -1.65 -11.84 10.92
CA ARG A 83 -0.86 -11.45 12.10
C ARG A 83 -0.13 -10.13 11.88
N ILE A 84 -0.08 -9.31 12.94
CA ILE A 84 0.77 -8.12 13.01
C ILE A 84 2.22 -8.59 13.28
N LEU A 85 3.15 -8.19 12.41
CA LEU A 85 4.56 -8.59 12.47
C LEU A 85 5.44 -7.51 13.13
N ARG A 86 4.97 -6.27 13.16
CA ARG A 86 5.63 -5.11 13.76
C ARG A 86 4.57 -4.26 14.44
N GLN A 87 4.82 -3.78 15.66
CA GLN A 87 3.90 -2.81 16.29
C GLN A 87 3.93 -1.49 15.48
N PRO A 88 2.75 -0.93 15.15
CA PRO A 88 2.69 0.40 14.55
C PRO A 88 3.35 1.41 15.49
N GLU A 89 4.16 2.33 14.95
CA GLU A 89 4.70 3.48 15.70
C GLU A 89 3.69 4.61 15.78
#